data_AF-A0A524Q6H3-F1
#
_entry.id   AF-A0A524Q6H3-F1
#
_cell.length_a   1.000
_cell.length_b   1.000
_cell.length_c   1.000
_cell.angle_alpha   90.00
_cell.angle_beta   90.00
_cell.angle_gamma   90.00
#
_symmetry.space_group_name_H-M   'P 1'
#
loop_
_entity.id
_entity.type
_entity.pdbx_description
1 polymer ?
#
loop_
_entity_poly.entity_id
_entity_poly.type
_entity_poly.pdbx_seq_one_letter_code
_entity_poly.pdbx_strand_id
1 'polypeptide(L)'
;MYRKAIFFILVLAAGVVSLLLVPRAGLCAGEVPVTAAAVGALSGTNKTFMALAAMGAVGLSCITSAYALARIGSAAMGAMSEKPEIGGRALVFLGMAEGIAIYGLIIAIMILNKI
;
A
#
# COMPACT_ATOMS: atom_id res chain seq x y z
N MET A 1 -21.01 -0.11 -19.43
CA MET A 1 -20.27 1.04 -18.84
C MET A 1 -20.59 1.29 -17.36
N TYR A 2 -21.82 1.07 -16.87
CA TYR A 2 -22.20 1.35 -15.47
C TYR A 2 -21.62 0.43 -14.38
N ARG A 3 -21.25 -0.82 -14.71
CA ARG A 3 -20.72 -1.78 -13.73
C ARG A 3 -19.28 -1.45 -13.25
N LYS A 4 -18.48 -0.78 -14.09
CA LYS A 4 -17.15 -0.25 -13.71
C LYS A 4 -17.27 1.00 -12.83
N ALA A 5 -18.31 1.83 -13.05
CA ALA A 5 -18.64 2.98 -12.22
C ALA A 5 -19.20 2.59 -10.84
N ILE A 6 -20.00 1.52 -10.76
CA ILE A 6 -20.51 0.96 -9.50
C ILE A 6 -19.41 0.36 -8.62
N PHE A 7 -18.43 -0.32 -9.21
CA PHE A 7 -17.30 -0.87 -8.46
C PHE A 7 -16.34 0.23 -7.95
N PHE A 8 -16.18 1.31 -8.72
CA PHE A 8 -15.37 2.46 -8.32
C PHE A 8 -16.05 3.30 -7.22
N ILE A 9 -17.38 3.43 -7.25
CA ILE A 9 -18.18 4.11 -6.20
C ILE A 9 -18.27 3.28 -4.91
N LEU A 10 -18.32 1.94 -4.98
CA LEU A 10 -18.30 1.07 -3.79
C LEU A 10 -16.95 1.08 -3.07
N VAL A 11 -15.84 1.13 -3.80
CA VAL A 11 -14.48 1.26 -3.21
C VAL A 11 -14.30 2.63 -2.56
N LEU A 12 -14.86 3.68 -3.14
CA LEU A 12 -14.85 5.03 -2.57
C LEU A 12 -15.78 5.15 -1.34
N ALA A 13 -16.94 4.51 -1.35
CA ALA A 13 -17.86 4.47 -0.22
C ALA A 13 -17.35 3.60 0.95
N ALA A 14 -16.70 2.47 0.67
CA ALA A 14 -16.08 1.63 1.70
C ALA A 14 -14.90 2.36 2.38
N GLY A 15 -14.10 3.12 1.61
CA GLY A 15 -13.05 3.98 2.17
C GLY A 15 -13.58 5.10 3.08
N VAL A 16 -14.76 5.65 2.77
CA VAL A 16 -15.43 6.67 3.61
C VAL A 16 -16.08 6.06 4.85
N VAL A 17 -16.62 4.84 4.77
CA VAL A 17 -17.17 4.10 5.93
C VAL A 17 -16.07 3.66 6.90
N SER A 18 -14.90 3.24 6.40
CA SER A 18 -13.74 2.91 7.23
C SER A 18 -13.14 4.12 7.96
N LEU A 19 -13.36 5.33 7.46
CA LEU A 19 -12.85 6.57 8.07
C LEU A 19 -13.79 7.10 9.19
N LEU A 20 -15.06 6.70 9.19
CA LEU A 20 -16.08 7.22 10.11
C LEU A 20 -16.32 6.35 11.35
N LEU A 21 -15.81 5.11 11.39
CA LEU A 21 -16.09 4.16 12.49
C LEU A 21 -14.97 4.05 13.56
N VAL A 22 -13.87 4.80 13.46
CA VAL A 22 -12.74 4.73 14.40
C VAL A 22 -12.86 5.79 15.53
N PRO A 23 -12.91 5.40 16.83
CA PRO A 23 -12.97 6.36 17.93
C PRO A 23 -11.61 7.04 18.14
N ARG A 24 -11.58 8.38 18.05
CA ARG A 24 -10.38 9.25 17.98
C ARG A 24 -9.80 9.69 19.33
N ALA A 25 -9.68 8.81 20.32
CA ALA A 25 -9.02 9.19 21.58
C ALA A 25 -8.41 7.99 22.30
N GLY A 26 -7.13 7.70 22.00
CA GLY A 26 -6.22 7.08 22.97
C GLY A 26 -6.32 5.57 23.21
N LEU A 27 -6.16 4.71 22.19
CA LEU A 27 -5.90 3.29 22.46
C LEU A 27 -4.88 2.65 21.49
N CYS A 28 -3.65 2.58 21.97
CA CYS A 28 -2.77 1.41 21.98
C CYS A 28 -2.89 0.39 20.82
N ALA A 29 -1.81 0.32 20.03
CA ALA A 29 -1.49 -0.71 19.02
C ALA A 29 -2.19 -0.59 17.65
N GLY A 30 -1.45 0.03 16.71
CA GLY A 30 -1.47 -0.39 15.31
C GLY A 30 -2.67 0.02 14.47
N GLU A 31 -2.91 1.32 14.28
CA GLU A 31 -3.79 1.79 13.19
C GLU A 31 -3.23 3.04 12.52
N VAL A 32 -3.27 3.02 11.18
CA VAL A 32 -2.72 3.97 10.22
C VAL A 32 -3.38 5.35 10.40
N PRO A 33 -2.66 6.40 10.82
CA PRO A 33 -3.17 7.76 10.73
C PRO A 33 -2.87 8.28 9.33
N VAL A 34 -3.86 8.19 8.42
CA VAL A 34 -3.86 8.96 7.18
C VAL A 34 -4.25 10.40 7.52
N THR A 35 -3.30 11.19 8.00
CA THR A 35 -3.43 12.65 8.07
C THR A 35 -2.11 13.31 7.69
N ALA A 36 -2.17 14.09 6.61
CA ALA A 36 -1.09 14.86 6.01
C ALA A 36 -0.56 16.01 6.89
N ALA A 37 -0.18 15.76 8.14
CA ALA A 37 0.28 16.80 9.05
C ALA A 37 1.46 16.32 9.90
N ALA A 38 2.69 16.52 9.41
CA ALA A 38 3.89 16.56 10.26
C ALA A 38 5.11 17.12 9.50
N VAL A 39 5.06 18.39 9.06
CA VAL A 39 6.29 19.17 8.79
C VAL A 39 6.76 19.96 10.01
N GLY A 40 6.04 19.87 11.14
CA GLY A 40 6.30 20.69 12.32
C GLY A 40 6.37 19.86 13.60
N ALA A 41 7.60 19.56 14.03
CA ALA A 41 8.00 19.44 15.44
C ALA A 41 9.48 19.01 15.51
N LEU A 42 10.38 19.96 15.24
CA LEU A 42 11.77 19.84 15.63
C LEU A 42 11.84 19.93 17.16
N SER A 43 11.99 18.79 17.86
CA SER A 43 12.75 18.64 19.13
C SER A 43 12.35 17.33 19.83
N GLY A 44 13.27 16.37 19.83
CA GLY A 44 13.12 15.00 20.37
C GLY A 44 13.58 13.91 19.38
N THR A 45 14.50 14.28 18.49
CA THR A 45 14.26 14.26 17.04
C THR A 45 14.56 12.94 16.33
N ASN A 46 15.41 12.04 16.83
CA ASN A 46 15.93 10.98 15.93
C ASN A 46 14.97 9.80 15.75
N LYS A 47 14.36 9.29 16.82
CA LYS A 47 13.54 8.07 16.77
C LYS A 47 12.18 8.28 16.11
N THR A 48 11.51 9.40 16.41
CA THR A 48 10.22 9.75 15.78
C THR A 48 10.37 10.00 14.29
N PHE A 49 11.46 10.64 13.86
CA PHE A 49 11.74 10.87 12.44
C PHE A 49 12.13 9.58 11.72
N MET A 50 12.89 8.69 12.38
CA MET A 50 13.17 7.36 11.82
C MET A 50 11.92 6.48 11.72
N ALA A 51 11.03 6.52 12.71
CA ALA A 51 9.74 5.82 12.62
C ALA A 51 8.86 6.38 11.49
N LEU A 52 8.80 7.71 11.33
CA LEU A 52 8.09 8.35 10.23
C LEU A 52 8.70 7.97 8.86
N ALA A 53 10.02 7.92 8.77
CA ALA A 53 10.73 7.48 7.56
C ALA A 53 10.45 6.00 7.23
N ALA A 54 10.42 5.12 8.24
CA ALA A 54 10.07 3.71 8.05
C ALA A 54 8.63 3.55 7.54
N MET A 55 7.67 4.26 8.14
CA MET A 55 6.28 4.27 7.67
C MET A 55 6.14 4.80 6.24
N GLY A 56 6.88 5.87 5.91
CA GLY A 56 6.90 6.44 4.56
C GLY A 56 7.48 5.48 3.52
N ALA A 57 8.56 4.76 3.85
CA ALA A 57 9.20 3.79 2.97
C ALA A 57 8.26 2.64 2.59
N VAL A 58 7.54 2.07 3.57
CA VAL A 58 6.55 1.01 3.29
C VAL A 58 5.33 1.57 2.58
N GLY A 59 4.75 2.65 3.09
CA GLY A 59 3.49 3.20 2.61
C GLY A 59 3.55 3.62 1.14
N LEU A 60 4.57 4.40 0.76
CA LEU A 60 4.72 4.85 -0.63
C LEU A 60 5.04 3.67 -1.57
N SER A 61 5.87 2.74 -1.13
CA SER A 61 6.25 1.58 -1.94
C SER A 61 5.05 0.66 -2.23
N CYS A 62 4.23 0.37 -1.22
CA CYS A 62 3.03 -0.44 -1.38
C CYS A 62 2.01 0.22 -2.32
N ILE A 63 1.85 1.55 -2.27
CA ILE A 63 0.95 2.28 -3.19
C ILE A 63 1.44 2.14 -4.64
N THR A 64 2.73 2.32 -4.89
CA THR A 64 3.31 2.17 -6.23
C THR A 64 3.21 0.72 -6.73
N SER A 65 3.53 -0.26 -5.87
CA SER A 65 3.43 -1.68 -6.22
C SER A 65 1.97 -2.08 -6.52
N ALA A 66 1.01 -1.67 -5.69
CA ALA A 66 -0.41 -1.94 -5.92
C ALA A 66 -0.90 -1.41 -7.27
N TYR A 67 -0.46 -0.21 -7.68
CA TYR A 67 -0.79 0.34 -8.99
C TYR A 67 -0.23 -0.51 -10.15
N ALA A 68 1.02 -0.95 -10.03
CA ALA A 68 1.65 -1.84 -11.00
C ALA A 68 0.95 -3.21 -11.07
N LEU A 69 0.68 -3.82 -9.92
CA LEU A 69 -0.02 -5.09 -9.78
C LEU A 69 -1.44 -5.04 -10.36
N ALA A 70 -2.16 -3.92 -10.20
CA ALA A 70 -3.50 -3.76 -10.78
C ALA A 70 -3.49 -3.83 -12.31
N ARG A 71 -2.45 -3.29 -12.96
CA ARG A 71 -2.29 -3.35 -14.42
C ARG A 71 -1.77 -4.70 -14.90
N ILE A 72 -0.79 -5.26 -14.21
CA ILE A 72 -0.24 -6.57 -14.54
C ILE A 72 -1.30 -7.67 -14.35
N GLY A 73 -2.05 -7.63 -13.25
CA GLY A 73 -3.11 -8.60 -12.95
C GLY A 73 -4.26 -8.56 -13.96
N SER A 74 -4.69 -7.36 -14.38
CA SER A 74 -5.75 -7.24 -15.39
C SER A 74 -5.31 -7.72 -16.77
N ALA A 75 -4.07 -7.44 -17.17
CA ALA A 75 -3.50 -7.97 -18.41
C ALA A 75 -3.30 -9.49 -18.35
N ALA A 76 -2.80 -10.00 -17.21
CA ALA A 76 -2.61 -11.42 -16.95
C ALA A 76 -3.91 -12.21 -17.09
N MET A 77 -4.98 -11.77 -16.41
CA MET A 77 -6.29 -12.44 -16.49
C MET A 77 -6.88 -12.41 -17.90
N GLY A 78 -6.69 -11.33 -18.65
CA GLY A 78 -7.08 -11.25 -20.06
C GLY A 78 -6.35 -12.27 -20.92
N ALA A 79 -5.03 -12.34 -20.78
CA ALA A 79 -4.20 -13.25 -21.56
C ALA A 79 -4.46 -14.73 -21.18
N MET A 80 -4.66 -15.02 -19.88
CA MET A 80 -5.04 -16.34 -19.38
C MET A 80 -6.37 -16.84 -19.93
N SER A 81 -7.29 -15.93 -20.28
CA SER A 81 -8.58 -16.29 -20.87
C SER A 81 -8.46 -16.82 -22.30
N GLU A 82 -7.40 -16.42 -23.03
CA GLU A 82 -7.14 -16.87 -24.39
C GLU A 82 -6.22 -18.10 -24.40
N LYS A 83 -5.18 -18.10 -23.55
CA LYS A 83 -4.22 -19.20 -23.43
C LYS A 83 -3.94 -19.51 -21.97
N PRO A 84 -4.57 -20.54 -21.38
CA PRO A 84 -4.37 -20.85 -19.96
C PRO A 84 -2.94 -21.33 -19.65
N GLU A 85 -2.18 -21.80 -20.64
CA GLU A 85 -0.80 -22.25 -20.40
C GLU A 85 0.16 -21.12 -20.00
N ILE A 86 -0.17 -19.85 -20.27
CA ILE A 86 0.72 -18.72 -19.96
C ILE A 86 0.62 -18.24 -18.51
N GLY A 87 -0.26 -18.83 -17.69
CA GLY A 87 -0.49 -18.40 -16.31
C GLY A 87 0.76 -18.45 -15.44
N GLY A 88 1.59 -19.48 -15.61
CA GLY A 88 2.87 -19.56 -14.91
C GLY A 88 3.79 -18.38 -15.21
N ARG A 89 3.82 -17.91 -16.47
CA ARG A 89 4.62 -16.74 -16.86
C ARG A 89 4.01 -15.45 -16.32
N ALA A 90 2.69 -15.35 -16.28
CA ALA A 90 1.99 -14.20 -15.71
C ALA A 90 2.28 -14.02 -14.21
N LEU A 91 2.38 -15.12 -13.45
CA LEU A 91 2.76 -15.08 -12.03
C LEU A 91 4.18 -14.59 -11.81
N VAL A 92 5.12 -14.89 -12.71
CA VAL A 92 6.49 -14.34 -12.63
C VAL A 92 6.48 -12.82 -12.78
N PHE A 93 5.74 -12.26 -13.74
CA PHE A 93 5.63 -10.81 -13.90
C PHE A 93 4.93 -10.13 -12.71
N LEU A 94 3.94 -10.81 -12.11
CA LEU A 94 3.29 -10.31 -10.89
C LEU A 94 4.26 -10.29 -9.71
N GLY A 95 5.03 -11.37 -9.52
CA GLY A 95 6.08 -11.46 -8.50
C GLY A 95 7.18 -10.42 -8.67
N MET A 96 7.56 -10.11 -9.92
CA MET A 96 8.53 -9.04 -10.19
C MET A 96 8.04 -7.65 -9.77
N ALA A 97 6.73 -7.38 -9.84
CA ALA A 97 6.14 -6.11 -9.40
C ALA A 97 5.96 -6.01 -7.88
N GLU A 98 5.72 -7.15 -7.21
CA GLU A 98 5.70 -7.26 -5.74
C GLU A 98 7.06 -6.87 -5.13
N GLY A 99 8.17 -7.10 -5.86
CA GLY A 99 9.51 -6.73 -5.43
C GLY A 99 9.63 -5.27 -4.97
N ILE A 100 8.87 -4.34 -5.56
CA ILE A 100 8.83 -2.94 -5.14
C ILE A 100 8.40 -2.83 -3.66
N ALA A 101 7.27 -3.45 -3.30
CA ALA A 101 6.74 -3.43 -1.93
C ALA A 101 7.73 -4.07 -0.94
N ILE A 102 8.32 -5.20 -1.31
CA ILE A 102 9.32 -5.91 -0.49
C ILE A 102 10.55 -5.04 -0.25
N TYR A 103 11.06 -4.30 -1.24
CA TYR A 103 12.17 -3.36 -1.01
C TYR A 103 11.80 -2.24 -0.03
N GLY A 104 10.58 -1.70 -0.12
CA GLY A 104 10.08 -0.71 0.84
C GLY A 104 10.03 -1.25 2.27
N LEU A 105 9.57 -2.51 2.42
CA LEU A 105 9.57 -3.23 3.70
C LEU A 105 10.98 -3.48 4.23
N ILE A 106 11.91 -3.94 3.39
CA ILE A 106 13.31 -4.17 3.77
C ILE A 106 13.95 -2.88 4.29
N ILE A 107 13.76 -1.76 3.57
CA ILE A 107 14.30 -0.46 3.97
C ILE A 107 13.71 -0.05 5.33
N ALA A 108 12.41 -0.24 5.53
CA ALA A 108 11.77 0.07 6.81
C ALA A 108 12.33 -0.78 7.96
N ILE A 109 12.52 -2.09 7.75
CA ILE A 109 13.13 -2.98 8.76
C ILE A 109 14.57 -2.54 9.06
N MET A 110 15.34 -2.17 8.05
CA MET A 110 16.71 -1.65 8.24
C MET A 110 16.73 -0.34 9.03
N ILE A 111 15.76 0.54 8.83
CA ILE A 111 15.60 1.77 9.62
C ILE A 111 15.25 1.43 11.06
N LEU A 112 14.25 0.56 11.28
CA LEU A 112 13.82 0.15 12.62
C LEU A 112 14.94 -0.56 13.41
N ASN A 113 15.81 -1.31 12.74
CA ASN A 113 16.95 -1.98 13.37
C ASN A 113 17.99 -0.98 13.91
N LYS A 114 18.04 0.24 13.38
CA LYS A 114 18.98 1.30 13.79
C LYS A 114 18.44 2.23 14.90
N ILE A 115 17.16 2.12 15.28
CA ILE A 115 16.49 2.92 16.31
C ILE A 115 16.75 2.35 17.71
#